data_AF-A0A8M6YZP4-F1
#
_entry.id   AF-A0A8M6YZP4-F1
#
_cell.length_a   1.000
_cell.length_b   1.000
_cell.length_c   1.000
_cell.angle_alpha   90.00
_cell.angle_beta   90.00
_cell.angle_gamma   90.00
#
_symmetry.space_group_name_H-M   'P 1'
#
loop_
_entity.id
_entity.type
_entity.pdbx_description
1 polymer ?
#
loop_
_entity_poly.entity_id
_entity_poly.type
_entity_poly.pdbx_seq_one_letter_code
_entity_poly.pdbx_strand_id
1 'polypeptide(L)'
;MKKAKEFHVIFDCSHEMAAWILKQALSMGMVTEYYHYIFTTLDLFALDMEPYRFSGVNMTGFRILNTESPQVSSIIEKWSMERLQAPPKPDSGLLDGFMTTDAALMYDAVHVVAVA
;
A
#
# COMPACT_ATOMS: atom_id res chain seq x y z
N MET A 1 -22.90 -16.79 6.96
CA MET A 1 -21.67 -17.58 6.73
C MET A 1 -21.41 -17.67 5.23
N LYS A 2 -20.22 -17.30 4.74
CA LYS A 2 -19.84 -17.53 3.34
C LYS A 2 -19.99 -19.02 3.02
N LYS A 3 -20.73 -19.34 1.95
CA LYS A 3 -21.02 -20.73 1.57
C LYS A 3 -19.76 -21.48 1.09
N ALA A 4 -18.76 -20.74 0.61
CA ALA A 4 -17.44 -21.26 0.29
C ALA A 4 -16.47 -20.88 1.42
N LYS A 5 -15.71 -21.87 1.93
CA LYS A 5 -14.61 -21.70 2.90
C LYS A 5 -13.38 -21.06 2.25
N GLU A 6 -13.59 -19.93 1.57
CA GLU A 6 -12.55 -19.19 0.89
C GLU A 6 -11.84 -18.27 1.88
N PHE A 7 -10.69 -18.75 2.31
CA PHE A 7 -9.81 -18.09 3.27
C PHE A 7 -8.55 -17.53 2.62
N HIS A 8 -8.22 -17.98 1.41
CA HIS A 8 -7.09 -17.49 0.62
C HIS A 8 -7.63 -16.70 -0.57
N VAL A 9 -7.36 -15.39 -0.62
CA VAL A 9 -7.89 -14.50 -1.66
C VAL A 9 -6.75 -13.68 -2.24
N ILE A 10 -6.73 -13.58 -3.58
CA ILE A 10 -5.83 -12.71 -4.32
C ILE A 10 -6.62 -11.50 -4.80
N PHE A 11 -6.13 -10.30 -4.49
CA PHE A 11 -6.70 -9.04 -4.95
C PHE A 11 -5.82 -8.44 -6.04
N ASP A 12 -6.35 -8.46 -7.27
CA ASP A 12 -5.76 -7.75 -8.39
C ASP A 12 -6.45 -6.39 -8.59
N CYS A 13 -5.91 -5.37 -7.93
CA CYS A 13 -6.50 -4.03 -7.93
C CYS A 13 -5.47 -2.96 -7.54
N SER A 14 -5.80 -1.69 -7.75
CA SER A 14 -4.97 -0.57 -7.29
C SER A 14 -4.93 -0.48 -5.76
N HIS A 15 -3.95 0.28 -5.22
CA HIS A 15 -3.83 0.47 -3.78
C HIS A 15 -5.02 1.24 -3.19
N GLU A 16 -5.65 2.15 -3.93
CA GLU A 16 -6.86 2.83 -3.47
C GLU A 16 -8.05 1.87 -3.37
N MET A 17 -8.19 0.98 -4.35
CA MET A 17 -9.22 -0.06 -4.32
C MET A 17 -8.95 -1.06 -3.20
N ALA A 18 -7.70 -1.45 -2.97
CA ALA A 18 -7.30 -2.32 -1.86
C ALA A 18 -7.68 -1.72 -0.50
N ALA A 19 -7.44 -0.42 -0.30
CA ALA A 19 -7.86 0.30 0.91
C ALA A 19 -9.37 0.27 1.12
N TRP A 20 -10.14 0.48 0.06
CA TRP A 20 -11.60 0.40 0.11
C TRP A 20 -12.10 -1.02 0.40
N ILE A 21 -11.54 -2.03 -0.27
CA ILE A 21 -11.88 -3.44 -0.06
C ILE A 21 -11.62 -3.85 1.39
N LEU A 22 -10.49 -3.46 1.97
CA LEU A 22 -10.16 -3.83 3.35
C LEU A 22 -11.10 -3.19 4.37
N LYS A 23 -11.56 -1.96 4.14
CA LYS A 23 -12.62 -1.35 4.96
C LYS A 23 -13.91 -2.16 4.93
N GLN A 24 -14.29 -2.67 3.75
CA GLN A 24 -15.46 -3.55 3.62
C GLN A 24 -15.21 -4.94 4.24
N ALA A 25 -14.02 -5.52 4.06
CA ALA A 25 -13.68 -6.79 4.67
C ALA A 25 -13.75 -6.71 6.20
N LEU A 26 -13.29 -5.59 6.77
CA LEU A 26 -13.38 -5.34 8.22
C LEU A 26 -14.83 -5.28 8.70
N SER A 27 -15.70 -4.53 8.00
CA SER A 27 -17.12 -4.42 8.36
C SER A 27 -17.88 -5.75 8.22
N MET A 28 -17.42 -6.62 7.32
CA MET A 28 -17.98 -7.96 7.10
C MET A 28 -17.41 -9.03 8.05
N GLY A 29 -16.50 -8.68 8.96
CA GLY A 29 -15.85 -9.66 9.86
C GLY A 29 -14.92 -10.63 9.12
N MET A 30 -14.35 -10.21 7.99
CA MET A 30 -13.43 -10.98 7.17
C MET A 30 -11.96 -10.59 7.39
N VAL A 31 -11.65 -9.94 8.51
CA VAL A 31 -10.31 -9.54 8.90
C VAL A 31 -10.04 -10.24 10.23
N THR A 32 -9.59 -11.49 10.15
CA THR A 32 -9.31 -12.40 11.27
C THR A 32 -8.13 -13.31 10.91
N GLU A 33 -7.58 -14.07 11.88
CA GLU A 33 -6.46 -14.98 11.63
C GLU A 33 -6.72 -16.09 10.61
N TYR A 34 -7.99 -16.32 10.26
CA TYR A 34 -8.35 -17.32 9.24
C TYR A 34 -8.12 -16.81 7.82
N TYR A 35 -8.00 -15.51 7.58
CA TYR A 35 -7.90 -14.94 6.25
C TYR A 35 -6.45 -14.66 5.84
N HIS A 36 -6.13 -15.05 4.61
CA HIS A 36 -4.86 -14.83 3.94
C HIS A 36 -5.10 -14.06 2.64
N TYR A 37 -4.65 -12.82 2.59
CA TYR A 37 -4.79 -11.92 1.46
C TYR A 37 -3.46 -11.69 0.77
N ILE A 38 -3.44 -11.86 -0.55
CA ILE A 38 -2.31 -11.48 -1.41
C ILE A 38 -2.78 -10.32 -2.28
N PHE A 39 -2.09 -9.19 -2.22
CA PHE A 39 -2.35 -8.03 -3.08
C PHE A 39 -1.31 -7.96 -4.19
N THR A 40 -1.75 -7.74 -5.43
CA THR A 40 -0.86 -7.59 -6.59
C THR A 40 -0.28 -6.19 -6.72
N THR A 41 -0.90 -5.18 -6.09
CA THR A 41 -0.40 -3.80 -6.12
C THR A 41 0.99 -3.70 -5.48
N LEU A 42 1.86 -2.94 -6.13
CA LEU A 42 3.21 -2.64 -5.63
C LEU A 42 3.23 -1.57 -4.54
N ASP A 43 2.10 -0.87 -4.38
CA ASP A 43 1.90 0.24 -3.44
C ASP A 43 1.13 -0.19 -2.18
N LEU A 44 1.15 -1.47 -1.82
CA LEU A 44 0.46 -1.95 -0.61
C LEU A 44 0.98 -1.25 0.66
N PHE A 45 2.25 -0.83 0.66
CA PHE A 45 2.87 -0.09 1.76
C PHE A 45 2.25 1.30 2.00
N ALA A 46 1.46 1.82 1.05
CA ALA A 46 0.73 3.08 1.20
C ALA A 46 -0.52 2.96 2.07
N LEU A 47 -0.96 1.75 2.38
CA LEU A 47 -2.17 1.49 3.16
C LEU A 47 -1.97 1.85 4.63
N ASP A 48 -2.96 2.51 5.24
CA ASP A 48 -3.02 2.65 6.69
C ASP A 48 -3.40 1.30 7.33
N MET A 49 -2.42 0.69 7.99
CA MET A 49 -2.53 -0.65 8.57
C MET A 49 -3.04 -0.63 10.01
N GLU A 50 -3.18 0.53 10.64
CA GLU A 50 -3.58 0.65 12.04
C GLU A 50 -4.90 -0.06 12.36
N PRO A 51 -5.96 0.03 11.52
CA PRO A 51 -7.23 -0.67 11.77
C PRO A 51 -7.13 -2.20 11.73
N TYR A 52 -6.11 -2.76 11.08
CA TYR A 52 -5.99 -4.20 10.83
C TYR A 52 -4.92 -4.87 11.68
N ARG A 53 -4.05 -4.09 12.34
CA ARG A 53 -2.86 -4.55 13.05
C ARG A 53 -3.11 -5.65 14.08
N PHE A 54 -4.25 -5.61 14.78
CA PHE A 54 -4.58 -6.54 15.87
C PHE A 54 -5.59 -7.62 15.48
N SER A 55 -5.93 -7.72 14.20
CA SER A 55 -6.93 -8.67 13.71
C SER A 55 -6.39 -10.09 13.47
N GLY A 56 -5.07 -10.27 13.42
CA GLY A 56 -4.43 -11.54 13.08
C GLY A 56 -4.47 -11.90 11.58
N VAL A 57 -5.13 -11.10 10.74
CA VAL A 57 -5.18 -11.34 9.28
C VAL A 57 -3.78 -11.37 8.67
N ASN A 58 -3.55 -12.31 7.76
CA ASN A 58 -2.33 -12.33 6.98
C ASN A 58 -2.53 -11.50 5.70
N MET A 59 -1.76 -10.43 5.56
CA MET A 59 -1.73 -9.61 4.35
C MET A 59 -0.32 -9.66 3.78
N THR A 60 -0.21 -10.14 2.55
CA THR A 60 1.03 -10.23 1.79
C THR A 60 0.91 -9.37 0.54
N GLY A 61 2.00 -8.70 0.18
CA GLY A 61 2.11 -7.93 -1.06
C GLY A 61 3.55 -7.88 -1.52
N PHE A 62 3.77 -7.15 -2.61
CA PHE A 62 5.09 -6.98 -3.19
C PHE A 62 5.46 -5.50 -3.16
N ARG A 63 6.76 -5.21 -3.00
CA ARG A 63 7.28 -3.84 -3.03
C ARG A 63 8.60 -3.84 -3.77
N ILE A 64 8.68 -3.04 -4.83
CA ILE A 64 9.93 -2.84 -5.59
C ILE A 64 10.69 -1.59 -5.14
N LEU A 65 10.02 -0.68 -4.41
CA LEU A 65 10.65 0.49 -3.81
C LEU A 65 11.58 0.09 -2.65
N ASN A 66 12.88 0.22 -2.86
CA ASN A 66 13.90 -0.17 -1.88
C ASN A 66 14.07 0.89 -0.77
N THR A 67 13.16 0.91 0.21
CA THR A 67 13.22 1.85 1.34
C THR A 67 14.33 1.56 2.35
N GLU A 68 15.07 0.45 2.20
CA GLU A 68 16.21 0.10 3.05
C GLU A 68 17.50 0.79 2.58
N SER A 69 17.55 1.24 1.32
CA SER A 69 18.65 2.04 0.80
C SER A 69 18.59 3.46 1.37
N PRO A 70 19.63 3.94 2.10
CA PRO A 70 19.64 5.28 2.66
C PRO A 70 19.43 6.39 1.64
N GLN A 71 19.93 6.19 0.41
CA GLN A 71 19.75 7.12 -0.70
C GLN A 71 18.27 7.25 -1.06
N VAL A 72 17.58 6.11 -1.22
CA VAL A 72 16.14 6.07 -1.56
C VAL A 72 15.31 6.63 -0.41
N SER A 73 15.61 6.27 0.84
CA SER A 73 14.92 6.83 2.02
C SER A 73 15.01 8.36 2.06
N SER A 74 16.18 8.93 1.75
CA SER A 74 16.36 10.39 1.73
C SER A 74 15.55 11.09 0.62
N ILE A 75 15.36 10.43 -0.52
CA ILE A 75 14.55 10.93 -1.64
C ILE A 75 13.06 10.88 -1.26
N ILE A 76 12.61 9.77 -0.68
CA ILE A 76 11.23 9.61 -0.19
C ILE A 76 10.91 10.67 0.87
N GLU A 77 11.81 10.91 1.82
CA GLU A 77 11.61 11.91 2.87
C GLU A 77 11.44 13.32 2.28
N LYS A 78 12.29 13.70 1.31
CA LYS A 78 12.15 14.98 0.58
C LYS A 78 10.83 15.06 -0.18
N TRP A 79 10.46 13.99 -0.90
CA TRP A 79 9.18 13.89 -1.60
C TRP A 79 7.99 14.08 -0.65
N SER A 80 8.01 13.40 0.50
CA SER A 80 6.96 13.51 1.51
C SER A 80 6.85 14.93 2.06
N MET A 81 7.96 15.61 2.36
CA MET A 81 7.92 16.99 2.88
C MET A 81 7.24 17.98 1.90
N GLU A 82 7.48 17.83 0.60
CA GLU A 82 6.83 18.68 -0.42
C GLU A 82 5.33 18.36 -0.56
N ARG A 83 4.97 17.07 -0.44
CA ARG A 83 3.59 16.60 -0.60
C ARG A 83 2.70 16.79 0.63
N LEU A 84 3.27 16.82 1.83
CA LEU A 84 2.54 17.08 3.08
C LEU A 84 1.95 18.51 3.16
N GLN A 85 2.30 19.38 2.22
CA GLN A 85 1.65 20.68 2.05
C GLN A 85 0.27 20.58 1.40
N ALA A 86 -0.04 19.46 0.72
CA ALA A 86 -1.36 19.21 0.17
C ALA A 86 -2.35 18.85 1.29
N PRO A 87 -3.63 19.25 1.19
CA PRO A 87 -4.62 18.91 2.20
C PRO A 87 -4.74 17.38 2.32
N PRO A 88 -4.74 16.83 3.55
CA PRO A 88 -4.91 15.41 3.77
C PRO A 88 -6.27 14.99 3.20
N LYS A 89 -6.35 13.77 2.66
CA LYS A 89 -7.62 13.18 2.24
C LYS A 89 -8.15 12.33 3.39
N PRO A 90 -8.98 12.88 4.31
CA PRO A 90 -9.59 12.07 5.34
C PRO A 90 -10.36 10.92 4.68
N ASP A 91 -10.36 9.77 5.35
CA ASP A 91 -11.06 8.55 4.93
C ASP A 91 -10.56 7.86 3.65
N SER A 92 -9.36 8.18 3.15
CA SER A 92 -8.74 7.40 2.07
C SER A 92 -8.38 5.97 2.53
N GLY A 93 -8.00 5.81 3.80
CA GLY A 93 -7.37 4.57 4.29
C GLY A 93 -5.93 4.40 3.81
N LEU A 94 -5.32 5.47 3.30
CA LEU A 94 -3.93 5.53 2.86
C LEU A 94 -3.16 6.47 3.78
N LEU A 95 -1.86 6.22 3.92
CA LEU A 95 -0.93 7.14 4.55
C LEU A 95 -0.84 8.44 3.74
N ASP A 96 -0.54 9.56 4.40
CA ASP A 96 -0.29 10.83 3.69
C ASP A 96 1.17 10.92 3.24
N GLY A 97 1.41 11.59 2.11
CA GLY A 97 2.76 11.94 1.64
C GLY A 97 3.61 10.76 1.14
N PHE A 98 3.04 9.57 0.95
CA PHE A 98 3.79 8.45 0.37
C PHE A 98 4.17 8.73 -1.10
N MET A 99 5.29 8.14 -1.51
CA MET A 99 5.70 8.09 -2.91
C MET A 99 5.14 6.81 -3.54
N THR A 100 4.29 6.95 -4.57
CA THR A 100 3.83 5.79 -5.34
C THR A 100 4.98 5.18 -6.13
N THR A 101 4.85 3.90 -6.45
CA THR A 101 5.78 3.17 -7.31
C THR A 101 5.87 3.85 -8.68
N ASP A 102 4.76 4.32 -9.24
CA ASP A 102 4.76 5.07 -10.51
C ASP A 102 5.61 6.35 -10.44
N ALA A 103 5.54 7.11 -9.34
CA ALA A 103 6.36 8.30 -9.15
C ALA A 103 7.84 7.96 -8.98
N ALA A 104 8.14 6.88 -8.25
CA ALA A 104 9.50 6.37 -8.09
C ALA A 104 10.11 5.94 -9.43
N LEU A 105 9.36 5.19 -10.23
CA LEU A 105 9.80 4.74 -11.55
C LEU A 105 10.03 5.90 -12.51
N MET A 106 9.24 6.99 -12.42
CA MET A 106 9.48 8.19 -13.21
C MET A 106 10.77 8.91 -12.79
N TYR A 107 11.04 8.99 -11.48
CA TYR A 107 12.29 9.53 -10.95
C TYR A 107 13.50 8.73 -11.47
N ASP A 108 13.43 7.41 -11.37
CA ASP A 108 14.46 6.50 -11.85
C ASP A 108 14.64 6.60 -13.37
N ALA A 109 13.56 6.70 -14.14
CA ALA A 109 13.62 6.85 -15.59
C ALA A 109 14.40 8.11 -16.02
N VAL A 110 14.15 9.24 -15.37
CA VAL A 110 14.91 10.48 -15.64
C VAL A 110 16.38 10.31 -15.28
N HIS A 111 16.68 9.63 -14.16
CA HIS A 111 18.06 9.36 -13.76
C HIS A 111 18.79 8.45 -14.77
N VAL A 112 18.14 7.35 -15.20
CA VAL A 112 18.68 6.42 -16.20
C VAL A 112 18.93 7.12 -17.53
N VAL A 113 18.00 7.96 -18.00
CA VAL A 113 18.16 8.72 -19.25
C VAL A 113 19.25 9.78 -19.15
N ALA A 114 19.44 10.41 -17.99
CA ALA A 114 20.49 11.42 -17.80
C ALA A 114 21.92 10.81 -17.72
N VAL A 115 22.02 9.53 -17.37
CA VAL A 115 23.30 8.79 -17.31
C VAL A 115 23.65 8.17 -18.66
N ALA A 116 22.66 7.89 -19.52
CA ALA A 116 22.83 7.33 -20.86
C ALA A 116 23.34 8.36 -21.88
#